data_AF-A0A2S2QPI3-F1
#
_entry.id   AF-A0A2S2QPI3-F1
#
_cell.length_a   1.000
_cell.length_b   1.000
_cell.length_c   1.000
_cell.angle_alpha   90.00
_cell.angle_beta   90.00
_cell.angle_gamma   90.00
#
_symmetry.space_group_name_H-M   'P 1'
#
loop_
_entity.id
_entity.type
_entity.pdbx_description
1 polymer ?
#
loop_
_entity_poly.entity_id
_entity_poly.type
_entity_poly.pdbx_seq_one_letter_code
_entity_poly.pdbx_strand_id
1 'polypeptide(L)'
;VESFLGFLQVFKKTGEAITEDILRSLSNHSIDLSYCRGQSYNNGGNMAGKWKGVQARISSKNSLARFIPCTAHSLNLVGLYAAKCSPELEKFFGIVQKLFNFFSSSTQRWDILKEHLKCSLKGYSTTRWSAKQRAVKSLYLQLAQVIHVCKLLKNSNLCEEASVELNCLLKGITNFNFICMLIIWNKILTAIDRINVILQKQNITIDISQHLKGLIHFIEKFREEGIEEALDESKQKSSELSIEPVFPSILARKKKKMPGELAEDESSKLSEENKFKILMKNVCDRILNGLKERFDSIDEAAKDFSFLDGKFLFSMPTIQLKKHAMDFCVKYEKDIDKNELILELDSFTQHVIQLDNKLINARSHEILNFILKNGLQDAYPNIFTAYQIFLTLPVTSASCERSFRKSKQIESCLQLTTKVDLSIISVELGITKSINHEDIINEFALR
;
A
#
# COMPACT_ATOMS: atom_id res chain seq x y z
N VAL A 1 -6.03 14.09 -16.04
CA VAL A 1 -4.84 13.36 -16.56
C VAL A 1 -3.66 13.81 -15.73
N GLU A 2 -2.80 12.89 -15.27
CA GLU A 2 -1.52 13.24 -14.62
C GLU A 2 -0.44 13.41 -15.69
N SER A 3 0.42 14.42 -15.57
CA SER A 3 1.53 14.65 -16.50
C SER A 3 2.87 14.55 -15.79
N PHE A 4 3.81 13.81 -16.37
CA PHE A 4 5.16 13.65 -15.84
C PHE A 4 6.07 14.83 -16.23
N LEU A 5 6.66 15.50 -15.23
CA LEU A 5 7.57 16.63 -15.47
C LEU A 5 9.01 16.22 -15.77
N GLY A 6 9.52 15.18 -15.11
CA GLY A 6 10.91 14.73 -15.34
C GLY A 6 11.57 14.09 -14.14
N PHE A 7 12.84 13.71 -14.32
CA PHE A 7 13.70 13.21 -13.25
C PHE A 7 14.64 14.32 -12.77
N LEU A 8 14.74 14.48 -11.45
CA LEU A 8 15.64 15.43 -10.82
C LEU A 8 16.80 14.69 -10.16
N GLN A 9 18.03 15.08 -10.52
CA GLN A 9 19.22 14.59 -9.86
C GLN A 9 19.46 15.41 -8.59
N VAL A 10 19.37 14.74 -7.44
CA VAL A 10 19.55 15.38 -6.13
C VAL A 10 20.86 14.92 -5.50
N PHE A 11 21.78 15.87 -5.24
CA PHE A 11 23.08 15.57 -4.62
C PHE A 11 23.00 15.53 -3.09
N LYS A 12 22.30 16.49 -2.47
CA LYS A 12 22.11 16.57 -1.02
C LYS A 12 20.74 16.02 -0.63
N LYS A 13 20.70 14.98 0.21
CA LYS A 13 19.46 14.29 0.59
C LYS A 13 18.70 14.94 1.76
N THR A 14 18.99 16.19 2.10
CA THR A 14 18.29 16.91 3.19
C THR A 14 16.96 17.44 2.68
N GLY A 15 15.97 17.60 3.58
CA GLY A 15 14.66 18.16 3.18
C GLY A 15 14.77 19.56 2.56
N GLU A 16 15.75 20.36 2.99
CA GLU A 16 16.03 21.68 2.43
C GLU A 16 16.50 21.64 0.98
N ALA A 17 17.56 20.88 0.70
CA ALA A 17 18.12 20.80 -0.64
C ALA A 17 17.10 20.20 -1.63
N ILE A 18 16.34 19.19 -1.20
CA ILE A 18 15.27 18.63 -2.02
C ILE A 18 14.18 19.67 -2.31
N THR A 19 13.78 20.48 -1.32
CA THR A 19 12.83 21.57 -1.54
C THR A 19 13.35 22.59 -2.55
N GLU A 20 14.61 23.00 -2.44
CA GLU A 20 15.23 23.95 -3.39
C GLU A 20 15.25 23.40 -4.82
N ASP A 21 15.62 22.13 -4.99
CA ASP A 21 15.63 21.48 -6.30
C ASP A 21 14.21 21.34 -6.89
N ILE A 22 13.20 21.04 -6.06
CA ILE A 22 11.79 21.03 -6.49
C ILE A 22 11.35 22.42 -6.96
N LEU A 23 11.62 23.46 -6.17
CA LEU A 23 11.22 24.83 -6.51
C LEU A 23 11.91 25.30 -7.80
N ARG A 24 13.21 25.03 -7.95
CA ARG A 24 13.94 25.32 -9.19
C ARG A 24 13.33 24.60 -10.39
N SER A 25 12.97 23.33 -10.22
CA SER A 25 12.31 22.55 -11.28
C SER A 25 10.95 23.15 -11.66
N LEU A 26 10.13 23.57 -10.69
CA LEU A 26 8.84 24.18 -10.97
C LEU A 26 9.01 25.51 -11.72
N SER A 27 9.96 26.36 -11.30
CA SER A 27 10.27 27.61 -12.01
C SER A 27 10.76 27.37 -13.44
N ASN A 28 11.59 26.35 -13.67
CA ASN A 28 12.07 26.00 -15.02
C ASN A 28 10.94 25.56 -15.97
N HIS A 29 9.83 25.03 -15.42
CA HIS A 29 8.64 24.66 -16.17
C HIS A 29 7.55 25.74 -16.16
N SER A 30 7.86 26.95 -15.65
CA SER A 30 6.89 28.05 -15.49
C SER A 30 5.65 27.66 -14.67
N ILE A 31 5.80 26.75 -13.71
CA ILE A 31 4.73 26.33 -12.81
C ILE A 31 4.85 27.12 -11.52
N ASP A 32 3.88 27.98 -11.24
CA ASP A 32 3.84 28.72 -9.98
C ASP A 32 3.33 27.82 -8.83
N LEU A 33 4.10 27.79 -7.74
CA LEU A 33 3.78 27.08 -6.52
C LEU A 33 2.46 27.56 -5.90
N SER A 34 2.06 28.81 -6.16
CA SER A 34 0.82 29.40 -5.66
C SER A 34 -0.44 28.64 -6.12
N TYR A 35 -0.38 27.91 -7.23
CA TYR A 35 -1.47 27.06 -7.75
C TYR A 35 -1.43 25.62 -7.22
N CYS A 36 -0.42 25.24 -6.43
CA CYS A 36 -0.34 23.91 -5.84
C CYS A 36 -1.43 23.75 -4.74
N ARG A 37 -2.25 22.71 -4.84
CA ARG A 37 -3.32 22.39 -3.85
C ARG A 37 -3.06 21.10 -3.08
N GLY A 38 -2.05 20.34 -3.47
CA GLY A 38 -1.72 19.07 -2.83
C GLY A 38 -0.28 18.66 -3.08
N GLN A 39 0.30 17.96 -2.11
CA GLN A 39 1.62 17.35 -2.19
C GLN A 39 1.62 15.99 -1.51
N SER A 40 2.32 15.01 -2.08
CA SER A 40 2.46 13.68 -1.50
C SER A 40 3.86 13.13 -1.73
N TYR A 41 4.42 12.50 -0.69
CA TYR A 41 5.76 11.92 -0.72
C TYR A 41 5.79 10.58 0.02
N ASN A 42 6.93 9.89 -0.07
CA ASN A 42 7.20 8.77 0.83
C ASN A 42 7.30 9.28 2.30
N ASN A 43 7.05 8.39 3.26
CA ASN A 43 7.03 8.77 4.68
C ASN A 43 8.44 8.88 5.29
N GLY A 44 9.46 9.11 4.46
CA GLY A 44 10.84 9.29 4.92
C GLY A 44 11.00 10.63 5.64
N GLY A 45 11.82 10.68 6.69
CA GLY A 45 11.95 11.87 7.54
C GLY A 45 12.34 13.15 6.79
N ASN A 46 13.14 13.06 5.73
CA ASN A 46 13.53 14.22 4.92
C ASN A 46 12.40 14.70 3.99
N MET A 47 11.43 13.85 3.64
CA MET A 47 10.29 14.20 2.80
C MET A 47 9.07 14.59 3.64
N ALA A 48 8.62 13.67 4.51
CA ALA A 48 7.40 13.79 5.30
C ALA A 48 7.63 14.32 6.74
N GLY A 49 8.84 14.76 7.08
CA GLY A 49 9.15 15.28 8.41
C GLY A 49 8.30 16.51 8.77
N LYS A 50 7.71 16.52 9.96
CA LYS A 50 6.79 17.57 10.45
C LYS A 50 7.42 18.97 10.48
N TRP A 51 8.73 19.06 10.71
CA TRP A 51 9.42 20.33 10.97
C TRP A 51 10.43 20.69 9.88
N LYS A 52 11.27 19.73 9.48
CA LYS A 52 12.41 19.95 8.56
C LYS A 52 12.26 19.21 7.23
N GLY A 53 11.17 18.47 7.04
CA GLY A 53 10.92 17.73 5.81
C GLY A 53 10.45 18.64 4.68
N VAL A 54 10.53 18.15 3.45
CA VAL A 54 10.02 18.83 2.25
C VAL A 54 8.56 19.28 2.44
N GLN A 55 7.72 18.42 3.01
CA GLN A 55 6.30 18.72 3.22
C GLN A 55 6.10 20.00 4.04
N ALA A 56 6.83 20.15 5.15
CA ALA A 56 6.72 21.29 6.04
C ALA A 56 7.18 22.59 5.36
N ARG A 57 8.25 22.50 4.56
CA ARG A 57 8.86 23.63 3.87
C ARG A 57 8.02 24.10 2.67
N ILE A 58 7.35 23.20 1.97
CA ILE A 58 6.41 23.56 0.91
C ILE A 58 5.13 24.13 1.52
N SER A 59 4.58 23.52 2.58
CA SER A 59 3.39 24.03 3.26
C SER A 59 3.60 25.41 3.91
N SER A 60 4.82 25.74 4.34
CA SER A 60 5.11 27.09 4.84
C SER A 60 5.15 28.16 3.74
N LYS A 61 5.45 27.77 2.50
CA LYS A 61 5.42 28.66 1.33
C LYS A 61 4.03 28.78 0.71
N ASN A 62 3.26 27.69 0.73
CA ASN A 62 1.88 27.67 0.28
C ASN A 62 1.03 26.81 1.24
N SER A 63 0.21 27.46 2.06
CA SER A 63 -0.67 26.80 3.03
C SER A 63 -1.77 25.96 2.38
N LEU A 64 -2.13 26.24 1.11
CA LEU A 64 -3.11 25.47 0.35
C LEU A 64 -2.51 24.16 -0.21
N ALA A 65 -1.18 24.02 -0.26
CA ALA A 65 -0.52 22.80 -0.69
C ALA A 65 -0.58 21.73 0.40
N ARG A 66 -1.76 21.11 0.56
CA ARG A 66 -2.02 20.12 1.60
C ARG A 66 -1.14 18.90 1.43
N PHE A 67 -0.44 18.52 2.49
CA PHE A 67 0.32 17.28 2.51
C PHE A 67 -0.57 16.07 2.80
N ILE A 68 -0.54 15.10 1.89
CA ILE A 68 -1.18 13.79 2.04
C ILE A 68 -0.08 12.72 2.02
N PRO A 69 0.15 11.99 3.13
CA PRO A 69 1.12 10.89 3.15
C PRO A 69 0.82 9.85 2.08
N CYS A 70 1.85 9.29 1.43
CA CYS A 70 1.62 8.27 0.42
C CYS A 70 0.98 7.01 1.05
N THR A 71 -0.27 6.75 0.68
CA THR A 71 -1.08 5.67 1.24
C THR A 71 -0.46 4.30 0.98
N ALA A 72 0.06 4.07 -0.23
CA ALA A 72 0.73 2.82 -0.60
C ALA A 72 1.98 2.56 0.25
N HIS A 73 2.76 3.61 0.52
CA HIS A 73 3.93 3.51 1.36
C HIS A 73 3.55 3.32 2.84
N SER A 74 2.53 4.03 3.33
CA SER A 74 1.97 3.84 4.67
C SER A 74 1.54 2.39 4.89
N LEU A 75 0.75 1.83 3.97
CA LEU A 75 0.27 0.45 4.04
C LEU A 75 1.43 -0.56 4.06
N ASN A 76 2.46 -0.31 3.25
CA ASN A 76 3.67 -1.12 3.23
C ASN A 76 4.42 -1.10 4.56
N LEU A 77 4.57 0.07 5.20
CA LEU A 77 5.22 0.21 6.50
C LEU A 77 4.46 -0.53 7.60
N VAL A 78 3.12 -0.46 7.62
CA VAL A 78 2.30 -1.17 8.60
C VAL A 78 2.56 -2.68 8.54
N GLY A 79 2.55 -3.26 7.33
CA GLY A 79 2.83 -4.68 7.14
C GLY A 79 4.26 -5.07 7.53
N LEU A 80 5.26 -4.23 7.24
CA LEU A 80 6.66 -4.48 7.61
C LEU A 80 6.87 -4.47 9.13
N TYR A 81 6.27 -3.52 9.84
CA TYR A 81 6.37 -3.44 11.30
C TYR A 81 5.59 -4.56 11.99
N ALA A 82 4.45 -4.95 11.45
CA ALA A 82 3.69 -6.11 11.94
C ALA A 82 4.48 -7.43 11.76
N ALA A 83 5.16 -7.59 10.63
CA ALA A 83 5.99 -8.78 10.36
C ALA A 83 7.26 -8.89 11.23
N LYS A 84 7.63 -7.81 11.94
CA LYS A 84 8.82 -7.71 12.79
C LYS A 84 8.47 -7.47 14.27
N CYS A 85 7.22 -7.66 14.66
CA CYS A 85 6.81 -7.35 16.03
C CYS A 85 7.23 -8.43 17.04
N SER A 86 7.63 -9.63 16.59
CA SER A 86 8.25 -10.63 17.47
C SER A 86 9.28 -11.51 16.74
N PRO A 87 10.24 -12.10 17.49
CA PRO A 87 11.24 -13.02 16.94
C PRO A 87 10.65 -14.25 16.24
N GLU A 88 9.52 -14.77 16.71
CA GLU A 88 8.84 -15.92 16.11
C GLU A 88 8.37 -15.62 14.69
N LEU A 89 7.87 -14.41 14.45
CA LEU A 89 7.41 -13.95 13.14
C LEU A 89 8.59 -13.71 12.20
N GLU A 90 9.68 -13.15 12.70
CA GLU A 90 10.92 -13.00 11.92
C GLU A 90 11.46 -14.37 11.49
N LYS A 91 11.44 -15.36 12.40
CA LYS A 91 11.82 -16.74 12.08
C LYS A 91 10.91 -17.35 11.02
N PHE A 92 9.59 -17.16 11.12
CA PHE A 92 8.63 -17.63 10.11
C PHE A 92 8.95 -17.08 8.71
N PHE A 93 9.07 -15.76 8.57
CA PHE A 93 9.42 -15.14 7.29
C PHE A 93 10.81 -15.57 6.83
N GLY A 94 11.76 -15.70 7.76
CA GLY A 94 13.11 -16.22 7.48
C GLY A 94 13.09 -17.62 6.86
N ILE A 95 12.26 -18.53 7.37
CA ILE A 95 12.09 -19.87 6.80
C ILE A 95 11.51 -19.79 5.38
N VAL A 96 10.48 -18.97 5.15
CA VAL A 96 9.88 -18.78 3.81
C VAL A 96 10.93 -18.29 2.81
N GLN A 97 11.78 -17.33 3.20
CA GLN A 97 12.83 -16.82 2.31
C GLN A 97 13.94 -17.85 2.08
N LYS A 98 14.41 -18.53 3.13
CA LYS A 98 15.44 -19.55 3.01
C LYS A 98 14.99 -20.70 2.12
N LEU A 99 13.71 -21.10 2.22
CA LEU A 99 13.14 -22.11 1.34
C LEU A 99 13.24 -21.71 -0.14
N PHE A 100 12.89 -20.46 -0.48
CA PHE A 100 13.06 -19.96 -1.84
C PHE A 100 14.54 -19.89 -2.26
N ASN A 101 15.43 -19.43 -1.38
CA ASN A 101 16.87 -19.34 -1.67
C ASN A 101 17.50 -20.72 -1.88
N PHE A 102 17.07 -21.72 -1.11
CA PHE A 102 17.51 -23.10 -1.25
C PHE A 102 17.20 -23.59 -2.67
N PHE A 103 15.95 -23.51 -3.12
CA PHE A 103 15.62 -23.97 -4.47
C PHE A 103 16.24 -23.09 -5.57
N SER A 104 16.29 -21.77 -5.40
CA SER A 104 16.78 -20.87 -6.46
C SER A 104 18.31 -20.85 -6.62
N SER A 105 19.06 -21.35 -5.64
CA SER A 105 20.53 -21.43 -5.72
C SER A 105 21.06 -22.62 -6.54
N SER A 106 20.19 -23.49 -7.07
CA SER A 106 20.58 -24.59 -7.97
C SER A 106 19.53 -24.82 -9.04
N THR A 107 19.97 -24.82 -10.30
CA THR A 107 19.12 -25.10 -11.46
C THR A 107 18.45 -26.47 -11.34
N GLN A 108 19.21 -27.50 -10.96
CA GLN A 108 18.69 -28.86 -10.76
C GLN A 108 17.57 -28.91 -9.70
N ARG A 109 17.79 -28.29 -8.53
CA ARG A 109 16.76 -28.23 -7.47
C ARG A 109 15.54 -27.45 -7.93
N TRP A 110 15.74 -26.39 -8.69
CA TRP A 110 14.68 -25.56 -9.24
C TRP A 110 13.83 -26.29 -10.28
N ASP A 111 14.45 -27.12 -11.12
CA ASP A 111 13.74 -27.90 -12.14
C ASP A 111 12.89 -29.01 -11.50
N ILE A 112 13.45 -29.75 -10.53
CA ILE A 112 12.70 -30.75 -9.74
C ILE A 112 11.49 -30.10 -9.04
N LEU A 113 11.68 -28.89 -8.50
CA LEU A 113 10.59 -28.13 -7.89
C LEU A 113 9.51 -27.78 -8.93
N LYS A 114 9.89 -27.30 -10.11
CA LYS A 114 8.94 -26.92 -11.17
C LYS A 114 8.13 -28.09 -11.72
N GLU A 115 8.70 -29.29 -11.78
CA GLU A 115 7.98 -30.48 -12.22
C GLU A 115 6.79 -30.83 -11.30
N HIS A 116 6.90 -30.50 -10.01
CA HIS A 116 5.89 -30.84 -9.00
C HIS A 116 4.99 -29.68 -8.60
N LEU A 117 5.38 -28.43 -8.90
CA LEU A 117 4.63 -27.23 -8.53
C LEU A 117 3.87 -26.64 -9.73
N LYS A 118 2.58 -26.36 -9.53
CA LYS A 118 1.75 -25.61 -10.47
C LYS A 118 2.17 -24.15 -10.60
N CYS A 119 2.71 -23.55 -9.54
CA CYS A 119 3.25 -22.19 -9.60
C CYS A 119 4.57 -22.07 -8.85
N SER A 120 5.54 -21.34 -9.42
CA SER A 120 6.87 -21.24 -8.83
C SER A 120 6.85 -20.48 -7.50
N LEU A 121 7.62 -20.97 -6.53
CA LEU A 121 7.89 -20.26 -5.28
C LEU A 121 8.48 -18.87 -5.57
N LYS A 122 8.15 -17.91 -4.70
CA LYS A 122 8.61 -16.53 -4.82
C LYS A 122 9.41 -16.14 -3.59
N GLY A 123 10.56 -15.53 -3.79
CA GLY A 123 11.26 -14.78 -2.76
C GLY A 123 10.54 -13.46 -2.48
N TYR A 124 10.76 -12.91 -1.29
CA TYR A 124 10.28 -11.58 -0.95
C TYR A 124 11.44 -10.58 -0.83
N SER A 125 11.17 -9.33 -1.18
CA SER A 125 12.04 -8.21 -0.83
C SER A 125 11.77 -7.77 0.60
N THR A 126 12.81 -7.45 1.36
CA THR A 126 12.69 -6.90 2.73
C THR A 126 11.89 -5.60 2.80
N THR A 127 11.77 -4.88 1.68
CA THR A 127 11.19 -3.54 1.61
C THR A 127 9.76 -3.49 1.08
N ARG A 128 9.22 -4.58 0.50
CA ARG A 128 7.87 -4.59 -0.10
C ARG A 128 7.02 -5.74 0.39
N TRP A 129 5.88 -5.40 0.95
CA TRP A 129 4.96 -6.32 1.54
C TRP A 129 4.20 -7.17 0.48
N SER A 130 3.93 -6.63 -0.72
CA SER A 130 3.35 -7.41 -1.85
C SER A 130 4.26 -8.54 -2.33
N ALA A 131 5.58 -8.45 -2.08
CA ALA A 131 6.49 -9.55 -2.32
C ALA A 131 6.34 -10.64 -1.24
N LYS A 132 6.16 -10.25 0.04
CA LYS A 132 5.84 -11.19 1.14
C LYS A 132 4.51 -11.90 0.89
N GLN A 133 3.48 -11.19 0.44
CA GLN A 133 2.19 -11.77 0.09
C GLN A 133 2.33 -12.86 -0.98
N ARG A 134 3.05 -12.57 -2.07
CA ARG A 134 3.26 -13.55 -3.15
C ARG A 134 4.04 -14.76 -2.67
N ALA A 135 5.07 -14.56 -1.84
CA ALA A 135 5.84 -15.64 -1.24
C ALA A 135 4.95 -16.55 -0.39
N VAL A 136 4.23 -15.98 0.58
CA VAL A 136 3.32 -16.69 1.48
C VAL A 136 2.20 -17.40 0.72
N LYS A 137 1.55 -16.73 -0.23
CA LYS A 137 0.46 -17.31 -1.04
C LYS A 137 0.96 -18.47 -1.91
N SER A 138 2.13 -18.34 -2.54
CA SER A 138 2.70 -19.41 -3.37
C SER A 138 3.00 -20.67 -2.57
N LEU A 139 3.45 -20.51 -1.32
CA LEU A 139 3.74 -21.60 -0.40
C LEU A 139 2.45 -22.20 0.18
N TYR A 140 1.50 -21.37 0.61
CA TYR A 140 0.20 -21.81 1.15
C TYR A 140 -0.55 -22.72 0.17
N LEU A 141 -0.62 -22.33 -1.11
CA LEU A 141 -1.34 -23.10 -2.12
C LEU A 141 -0.72 -24.47 -2.42
N GLN A 142 0.56 -24.66 -2.12
CA GLN A 142 1.33 -25.83 -2.57
C GLN A 142 2.19 -26.46 -1.47
N LEU A 143 1.84 -26.25 -0.19
CA LEU A 143 2.65 -26.70 0.94
C LEU A 143 2.90 -28.22 0.89
N ALA A 144 1.88 -28.99 0.51
CA ALA A 144 1.98 -30.45 0.38
C ALA A 144 3.02 -30.88 -0.66
N GLN A 145 2.99 -30.25 -1.84
CA GLN A 145 3.92 -30.53 -2.94
C GLN A 145 5.34 -30.12 -2.55
N VAL A 146 5.50 -28.99 -1.87
CA VAL A 146 6.81 -28.55 -1.39
C VAL A 146 7.38 -29.52 -0.35
N ILE A 147 6.58 -30.01 0.60
CA ILE A 147 7.00 -31.03 1.55
C ILE A 147 7.40 -32.33 0.83
N HIS A 148 6.63 -32.74 -0.19
CA HIS A 148 6.94 -33.92 -1.00
C HIS A 148 8.30 -33.77 -1.72
N VAL A 149 8.53 -32.65 -2.41
CA VAL A 149 9.80 -32.37 -3.08
C VAL A 149 10.97 -32.35 -2.09
N CYS A 150 10.78 -31.75 -0.91
CA CYS A 150 11.81 -31.77 0.14
C CYS A 150 12.12 -33.20 0.62
N LYS A 151 11.13 -34.08 0.72
CA LYS A 151 11.33 -35.50 1.06
C LYS A 151 12.05 -36.26 -0.06
N LEU A 152 11.71 -35.99 -1.33
CA LEU A 152 12.41 -36.57 -2.49
C LEU A 152 13.90 -36.17 -2.51
N LEU A 153 14.18 -34.88 -2.31
CA LEU A 153 15.56 -34.36 -2.29
C LEU A 153 16.38 -34.87 -1.09
N LYS A 154 15.72 -35.30 -0.01
CA LYS A 154 16.43 -35.93 1.11
C LYS A 154 17.03 -37.29 0.73
N ASN A 155 16.44 -37.96 -0.25
CA ASN A 155 16.90 -39.26 -0.73
C ASN A 155 17.88 -39.14 -1.92
N SER A 156 18.19 -37.93 -2.37
CA SER A 156 19.16 -37.68 -3.44
C SER A 156 20.55 -37.34 -2.89
N ASN A 157 21.58 -37.48 -3.74
CA ASN A 157 22.96 -37.11 -3.41
C ASN A 157 23.11 -35.59 -3.36
N LEU A 158 22.70 -34.98 -2.25
CA LEU A 158 22.97 -33.58 -1.93
C LEU A 158 24.34 -33.45 -1.23
N CYS A 159 25.00 -32.29 -1.42
CA CYS A 159 26.15 -31.89 -0.59
C CYS A 159 25.76 -31.84 0.90
N GLU A 160 26.72 -32.08 1.80
CA GLU A 160 26.50 -32.10 3.26
C GLU A 160 25.80 -30.83 3.75
N GLU A 161 26.26 -29.65 3.32
CA GLU A 161 25.66 -28.35 3.68
C GLU A 161 24.20 -28.25 3.23
N ALA A 162 23.90 -28.65 1.99
CA ALA A 162 22.56 -28.61 1.42
C ALA A 162 21.63 -29.63 2.11
N SER A 163 22.16 -30.79 2.53
CA SER A 163 21.41 -31.80 3.28
C SER A 163 21.03 -31.30 4.67
N VAL A 164 21.96 -30.65 5.39
CA VAL A 164 21.68 -30.04 6.69
C VAL A 164 20.65 -28.93 6.56
N GLU A 165 20.82 -28.03 5.58
CA GLU A 165 19.87 -26.94 5.34
C GLU A 165 18.47 -27.47 5.01
N LEU A 166 18.36 -28.47 4.12
CA LEU A 166 17.09 -29.09 3.76
C LEU A 166 16.40 -29.74 4.97
N ASN A 167 17.15 -30.44 5.82
CA ASN A 167 16.59 -31.06 7.03
C ASN A 167 16.08 -30.01 8.02
N CYS A 168 16.79 -28.90 8.19
CA CYS A 168 16.34 -27.77 9.01
C CYS A 168 15.07 -27.12 8.43
N LEU A 169 15.03 -26.91 7.11
CA LEU A 169 13.87 -26.34 6.43
C LEU A 169 12.65 -27.27 6.52
N LEU A 170 12.85 -28.57 6.30
CA LEU A 170 11.79 -29.57 6.41
C LEU A 170 11.18 -29.57 7.81
N LYS A 171 12.01 -29.61 8.86
CA LYS A 171 11.53 -29.49 10.26
C LYS A 171 10.80 -28.17 10.52
N GLY A 172 11.22 -27.09 9.87
CA GLY A 172 10.58 -25.77 9.98
C GLY A 172 9.18 -25.74 9.37
N ILE A 173 9.03 -26.25 8.14
CA ILE A 173 7.75 -26.22 7.41
C ILE A 173 6.75 -27.30 7.91
N THR A 174 7.23 -28.37 8.56
CA THR A 174 6.38 -29.39 9.17
C THR A 174 5.98 -29.08 10.61
N ASN A 175 6.29 -27.91 11.13
CA ASN A 175 5.88 -27.49 12.48
C ASN A 175 4.44 -26.96 12.44
N PHE A 176 3.58 -27.43 13.35
CA PHE A 176 2.19 -26.95 13.45
C PHE A 176 2.11 -25.41 13.59
N ASN A 177 3.01 -24.82 14.38
CA ASN A 177 3.09 -23.36 14.53
C ASN A 177 3.36 -22.65 13.20
N PHE A 178 4.20 -23.23 12.32
CA PHE A 178 4.48 -22.68 11.00
C PHE A 178 3.24 -22.72 10.10
N ILE A 179 2.48 -23.83 10.14
CA ILE A 179 1.23 -23.98 9.38
C ILE A 179 0.20 -22.94 9.82
N CYS A 180 0.02 -22.76 11.14
CA CYS A 180 -0.86 -21.74 11.69
C CYS A 180 -0.47 -20.33 11.22
N MET A 181 0.82 -19.99 11.31
CA MET A 181 1.33 -18.70 10.81
C MET A 181 1.12 -18.55 9.31
N LEU A 182 1.33 -19.60 8.51
CA LEU A 182 1.16 -19.58 7.06
C LEU A 182 -0.28 -19.26 6.66
N ILE A 183 -1.27 -19.89 7.31
CA ILE A 183 -2.70 -19.67 7.03
C ILE A 183 -3.11 -18.25 7.43
N ILE A 184 -2.78 -17.82 8.66
CA ILE A 184 -3.17 -16.51 9.16
C ILE A 184 -2.53 -15.41 8.32
N TRP A 185 -1.22 -15.49 8.06
CA TRP A 185 -0.55 -14.50 7.22
C TRP A 185 -1.06 -14.54 5.79
N ASN A 186 -1.43 -15.70 5.23
CA ASN A 186 -2.04 -15.72 3.89
C ASN A 186 -3.36 -14.94 3.85
N LYS A 187 -4.22 -15.03 4.88
CA LYS A 187 -5.49 -14.28 4.96
C LYS A 187 -5.23 -12.77 5.15
N ILE A 188 -4.44 -12.39 6.15
CA ILE A 188 -4.09 -10.99 6.42
C ILE A 188 -3.40 -10.36 5.20
N LEU A 189 -2.40 -11.04 4.65
CA LEU A 189 -1.66 -10.52 3.51
C LEU A 189 -2.51 -10.52 2.24
N THR A 190 -3.52 -11.37 2.08
CA THR A 190 -4.39 -11.26 0.90
C THR A 190 -5.33 -10.06 1.03
N ALA A 191 -5.84 -9.77 2.23
CA ALA A 191 -6.72 -8.63 2.46
C ALA A 191 -6.02 -7.29 2.18
N ILE A 192 -4.81 -7.11 2.72
CA ILE A 192 -4.03 -5.89 2.51
C ILE A 192 -3.68 -5.73 1.00
N ASP A 193 -3.53 -6.81 0.21
CA ASP A 193 -3.00 -6.78 -1.17
C ASP A 193 -4.08 -6.38 -2.16
N ARG A 194 -5.33 -6.74 -1.85
CA ARG A 194 -6.49 -6.19 -2.56
C ARG A 194 -6.49 -4.66 -2.50
N ILE A 195 -6.24 -4.08 -1.33
CA ILE A 195 -6.15 -2.62 -1.18
C ILE A 195 -4.93 -2.07 -1.91
N ASN A 196 -3.78 -2.73 -1.81
CA ASN A 196 -2.56 -2.31 -2.50
C ASN A 196 -2.71 -2.31 -4.03
N VAL A 197 -3.44 -3.28 -4.60
CA VAL A 197 -3.77 -3.33 -6.03
C VAL A 197 -4.70 -2.19 -6.42
N ILE A 198 -5.69 -1.86 -5.58
CA ILE A 198 -6.55 -0.68 -5.79
C ILE A 198 -5.69 0.59 -5.76
N LEU A 199 -4.77 0.70 -4.79
CA LEU A 199 -3.82 1.80 -4.61
C LEU A 199 -2.83 2.00 -5.76
N GLN A 200 -2.70 1.02 -6.66
CA GLN A 200 -1.81 1.11 -7.82
C GLN A 200 -2.53 1.53 -9.11
N LYS A 201 -3.86 1.67 -9.11
CA LYS A 201 -4.59 2.21 -10.26
C LYS A 201 -4.23 3.69 -10.52
N GLN A 202 -4.49 4.20 -11.72
CA GLN A 202 -4.20 5.59 -12.08
C GLN A 202 -5.29 6.57 -11.62
N ASN A 203 -6.55 6.12 -11.54
CA ASN A 203 -7.70 6.99 -11.25
C ASN A 203 -8.11 6.91 -9.78
N ILE A 204 -7.16 7.09 -8.86
CA ILE A 204 -7.42 6.96 -7.43
C ILE A 204 -7.64 8.34 -6.83
N THR A 205 -8.76 8.47 -6.15
CA THR A 205 -9.15 9.66 -5.40
C THR A 205 -9.06 9.40 -3.90
N ILE A 206 -9.32 10.43 -3.09
CA ILE A 206 -9.33 10.36 -1.63
C ILE A 206 -10.40 9.37 -1.10
N ASP A 207 -11.35 8.96 -1.94
CA ASP A 207 -12.36 7.93 -1.64
C ASP A 207 -11.77 6.58 -1.20
N ILE A 208 -10.46 6.37 -1.40
CA ILE A 208 -9.74 5.23 -0.83
C ILE A 208 -9.96 5.09 0.69
N SER A 209 -10.26 6.18 1.40
CA SER A 209 -10.61 6.14 2.84
C SER A 209 -11.68 5.08 3.14
N GLN A 210 -12.70 4.92 2.28
CA GLN A 210 -13.74 3.90 2.46
C GLN A 210 -13.19 2.48 2.37
N HIS A 211 -12.30 2.22 1.41
CA HIS A 211 -11.63 0.92 1.26
C HIS A 211 -10.71 0.60 2.45
N LEU A 212 -10.06 1.62 3.00
CA LEU A 212 -9.22 1.49 4.20
C LEU A 212 -10.05 1.20 5.45
N LYS A 213 -11.22 1.84 5.62
CA LYS A 213 -12.18 1.51 6.68
C LYS A 213 -12.66 0.07 6.59
N GLY A 214 -12.95 -0.41 5.37
CA GLY A 214 -13.28 -1.81 5.13
C GLY A 214 -12.15 -2.78 5.53
N LEU A 215 -10.89 -2.41 5.28
CA LEU A 215 -9.73 -3.19 5.74
C LEU A 215 -9.60 -3.18 7.26
N ILE A 216 -9.78 -2.04 7.92
CA ILE A 216 -9.77 -1.93 9.39
C ILE A 216 -10.83 -2.86 9.98
N HIS A 217 -12.06 -2.78 9.48
CA HIS A 217 -13.15 -3.65 9.95
C HIS A 217 -12.85 -5.14 9.72
N PHE A 218 -12.26 -5.49 8.58
CA PHE A 218 -11.83 -6.87 8.34
C PHE A 218 -10.80 -7.35 9.37
N ILE A 219 -9.80 -6.53 9.70
CA ILE A 219 -8.77 -6.90 10.68
C ILE A 219 -9.34 -6.95 12.11
N GLU A 220 -10.27 -6.06 12.46
CA GLU A 220 -11.00 -6.08 13.74
C GLU A 220 -11.78 -7.40 13.88
N LYS A 221 -12.59 -7.76 12.87
CA LYS A 221 -13.31 -9.05 12.86
C LYS A 221 -12.34 -10.25 12.89
N PHE A 222 -11.25 -10.19 12.12
CA PHE A 222 -10.27 -11.26 12.08
C PHE A 222 -9.58 -11.48 13.44
N ARG A 223 -9.36 -10.41 14.20
CA ARG A 223 -8.77 -10.46 15.55
C ARG A 223 -9.68 -11.17 16.57
N GLU A 224 -10.99 -10.99 16.44
CA GLU A 224 -11.98 -11.54 17.37
C GLU A 224 -12.30 -13.00 17.07
N GLU A 225 -12.70 -13.29 15.83
CA GLU A 225 -13.22 -14.60 15.42
C GLU A 225 -12.22 -15.35 14.50
N GLY A 226 -11.59 -14.61 13.58
CA GLY A 226 -10.81 -15.20 12.48
C GLY A 226 -9.54 -15.95 12.89
N ILE A 227 -8.96 -15.65 14.07
CA ILE A 227 -7.80 -16.40 14.59
C ILE A 227 -8.21 -17.82 15.00
N GLU A 228 -9.39 -17.99 15.58
CA GLU A 228 -9.90 -19.29 16.00
C GLU A 228 -10.27 -20.15 14.79
N GLU A 229 -11.01 -19.56 13.84
CA GLU A 229 -11.31 -20.20 12.56
C GLU A 229 -10.03 -20.64 11.81
N ALA A 230 -8.99 -19.79 11.82
CA ALA A 230 -7.72 -20.12 11.18
C ALA A 230 -6.97 -21.24 11.90
N LEU A 231 -7.11 -21.38 13.23
CA LEU A 231 -6.55 -22.50 13.97
C LEU A 231 -7.25 -23.81 13.64
N ASP A 232 -8.57 -23.79 13.47
CA ASP A 232 -9.31 -24.99 13.05
C ASP A 232 -8.99 -25.39 11.61
N GLU A 233 -8.86 -24.43 10.68
CA GLU A 233 -8.33 -24.67 9.33
C GLU A 233 -6.91 -25.27 9.40
N SER A 234 -6.08 -24.80 10.33
CA SER A 234 -4.72 -25.31 10.51
C SER A 234 -4.70 -26.75 11.01
N LYS A 235 -5.58 -27.12 11.95
CA LYS A 235 -5.73 -28.51 12.43
C LYS A 235 -6.13 -29.43 11.29
N GLN A 236 -7.11 -29.03 10.47
CA GLN A 236 -7.54 -29.79 9.30
C GLN A 236 -6.39 -29.96 8.30
N LYS A 237 -5.68 -28.88 7.97
CA LYS A 237 -4.53 -28.90 7.04
C LYS A 237 -3.38 -29.76 7.56
N SER A 238 -3.13 -29.74 8.87
CA SER A 238 -2.10 -30.55 9.52
C SER A 238 -2.42 -32.04 9.41
N SER A 239 -3.68 -32.42 9.64
CA SER A 239 -4.16 -33.80 9.47
C SER A 239 -4.01 -34.28 8.03
N GLU A 240 -4.35 -33.45 7.04
CA GLU A 240 -4.13 -33.77 5.60
C GLU A 240 -2.66 -34.03 5.27
N LEU A 241 -1.74 -33.33 5.94
CA LEU A 241 -0.29 -33.43 5.73
C LEU A 241 0.38 -34.53 6.58
N SER A 242 -0.40 -35.27 7.38
CA SER A 242 0.09 -36.24 8.36
C SER A 242 1.09 -35.62 9.36
N ILE A 243 0.80 -34.40 9.80
CA ILE A 243 1.57 -33.67 10.82
C ILE A 243 0.74 -33.60 12.10
N GLU A 244 1.32 -33.93 13.24
CA GLU A 244 0.63 -33.84 14.54
C GLU A 244 0.25 -32.37 14.84
N PRO A 245 -1.04 -32.08 15.10
CA PRO A 245 -1.53 -30.72 15.34
C PRO A 245 -1.25 -30.28 16.79
N VAL A 246 0.00 -30.36 17.21
CA VAL A 246 0.41 -30.05 18.59
C VAL A 246 1.45 -28.93 18.58
N PHE A 247 1.24 -27.92 19.42
CA PHE A 247 2.24 -26.90 19.65
C PHE A 247 3.44 -27.51 20.40
N PRO A 248 4.67 -27.33 19.92
CA PRO A 248 5.85 -27.88 20.61
C PRO A 248 5.98 -27.25 22.00
N SER A 249 5.97 -28.08 23.03
CA SER A 249 6.14 -27.63 24.41
C SER A 249 7.59 -27.17 24.64
N ILE A 250 7.76 -25.91 25.02
CA ILE A 250 9.06 -25.44 25.52
C ILE A 250 9.12 -25.87 26.98
N LEU A 251 10.01 -26.80 27.31
CA LEU A 251 10.29 -27.15 28.70
C LEU A 251 10.73 -25.87 29.43
N ALA A 252 9.94 -25.41 30.40
CA ALA A 252 10.31 -24.28 31.22
C ALA A 252 11.64 -24.59 31.91
N ARG A 253 12.64 -23.72 31.75
CA ARG A 253 13.93 -23.86 32.42
C ARG A 253 13.67 -23.73 33.93
N LYS A 254 13.71 -24.86 34.65
CA LYS A 254 13.66 -24.83 36.12
C LYS A 254 14.90 -24.10 36.63
N LYS A 255 14.71 -22.94 37.27
CA LYS A 255 15.78 -22.31 38.05
C LYS A 255 16.07 -23.18 39.27
N LYS A 256 17.34 -23.23 39.67
CA LYS A 256 17.74 -23.90 40.90
C LYS A 256 17.14 -23.13 42.09
N LYS A 257 16.30 -23.80 42.87
CA LYS A 257 15.68 -23.25 44.09
C LYS A 257 16.76 -23.08 45.16
N MET A 258 16.89 -21.89 45.74
CA MET A 258 17.87 -21.63 46.80
C MET A 258 17.28 -22.01 48.18
N PRO A 259 18.13 -22.39 49.17
CA PRO A 259 17.64 -22.72 50.51
C PRO A 259 16.89 -21.52 51.13
N GLY A 260 15.63 -21.73 51.52
CA GLY A 260 14.76 -20.70 52.11
C GLY A 260 13.71 -20.11 51.16
N GLU A 261 13.78 -20.38 49.86
CA GLU A 261 12.73 -20.00 48.92
C GLU A 261 11.55 -20.99 49.02
N LEU A 262 10.37 -20.53 49.43
CA LEU A 262 9.16 -21.35 49.47
C LEU A 262 8.40 -21.34 48.13
N ALA A 263 8.45 -20.22 47.41
CA ALA A 263 7.78 -20.05 46.13
C ALA A 263 8.59 -20.63 44.97
N GLU A 264 7.92 -21.31 44.04
CA GLU A 264 8.43 -21.52 42.68
C GLU A 264 7.97 -20.31 41.85
N ASP A 265 8.85 -19.68 41.08
CA ASP A 265 8.44 -18.71 40.05
C ASP A 265 7.40 -19.40 39.16
N GLU A 266 6.14 -18.97 39.19
CA GLU A 266 5.11 -19.48 38.28
C GLU A 266 5.49 -19.08 36.85
N SER A 267 6.26 -19.92 36.16
CA SER A 267 6.44 -19.80 34.72
C SER A 267 5.04 -19.86 34.10
N SER A 268 4.59 -18.75 33.53
CA SER A 268 3.26 -18.51 32.96
C SER A 268 2.49 -19.79 32.61
N LYS A 269 1.42 -20.11 33.36
CA LYS A 269 0.50 -21.26 33.15
C LYS A 269 -0.31 -21.20 31.84
N LEU A 270 0.05 -20.31 30.90
CA LEU A 270 -0.64 -20.21 29.63
C LEU A 270 -0.25 -21.38 28.72
N SER A 271 -1.27 -22.07 28.18
CA SER A 271 -1.10 -23.02 27.08
C SER A 271 -0.34 -22.36 25.92
N GLU A 272 0.51 -23.12 25.22
CA GLU A 272 1.22 -22.66 24.02
C GLU A 272 0.25 -22.15 22.93
N GLU A 273 -0.96 -22.72 22.86
CA GLU A 273 -2.02 -22.21 21.97
C GLU A 273 -2.47 -20.80 22.39
N ASN A 274 -2.62 -20.53 23.69
CA ASN A 274 -3.00 -19.21 24.18
C ASN A 274 -1.88 -18.19 23.98
N LYS A 275 -0.60 -18.60 24.12
CA LYS A 275 0.56 -17.75 23.79
C LYS A 275 0.55 -17.39 22.31
N PHE A 276 0.26 -18.36 21.44
CA PHE A 276 0.11 -18.13 20.00
C PHE A 276 -1.07 -17.19 19.68
N LYS A 277 -2.24 -17.41 20.29
CA LYS A 277 -3.41 -16.52 20.13
C LYS A 277 -3.07 -15.08 20.53
N ILE A 278 -2.37 -14.88 21.66
CA ILE A 278 -1.91 -13.55 22.10
C ILE A 278 -0.94 -12.93 21.10
N LEU A 279 0.04 -13.70 20.61
CA LEU A 279 0.98 -13.23 19.59
C LEU A 279 0.25 -12.74 18.34
N MET A 280 -0.72 -13.50 17.84
CA MET A 280 -1.47 -13.12 16.64
C MET A 280 -2.44 -11.95 16.88
N LYS A 281 -3.02 -11.83 18.08
CA LYS A 281 -3.78 -10.63 18.47
C LYS A 281 -2.90 -9.39 18.51
N ASN A 282 -1.69 -9.49 19.05
CA ASN A 282 -0.71 -8.40 19.06
C ASN A 282 -0.32 -7.97 17.62
N VAL A 283 -0.20 -8.92 16.69
CA VAL A 283 0.01 -8.61 15.26
C VAL A 283 -1.16 -7.80 14.70
N CYS A 284 -2.39 -8.24 14.95
CA CYS A 284 -3.59 -7.52 14.50
C CYS A 284 -3.66 -6.12 15.12
N ASP A 285 -3.41 -5.98 16.42
CA ASP A 285 -3.39 -4.69 17.11
C ASP A 285 -2.31 -3.76 16.56
N ARG A 286 -1.13 -4.30 16.23
CA ARG A 286 -0.06 -3.52 15.59
C ARG A 286 -0.45 -3.04 14.19
N ILE A 287 -1.14 -3.88 13.43
CA ILE A 287 -1.70 -3.51 12.12
C ILE A 287 -2.74 -2.41 12.33
N LEU A 288 -3.73 -2.61 13.20
CA LEU A 288 -4.82 -1.67 13.44
C LEU A 288 -4.32 -0.30 13.88
N ASN A 289 -3.40 -0.24 14.85
CA ASN A 289 -2.81 1.02 15.29
C ASN A 289 -2.03 1.69 14.16
N GLY A 290 -1.26 0.92 13.40
CA GLY A 290 -0.52 1.43 12.25
C GLY A 290 -1.42 1.95 11.11
N LEU A 291 -2.59 1.33 10.89
CA LEU A 291 -3.58 1.81 9.93
C LEU A 291 -4.25 3.09 10.45
N LYS A 292 -4.74 3.10 11.70
CA LYS A 292 -5.42 4.26 12.31
C LYS A 292 -4.52 5.52 12.29
N GLU A 293 -3.33 5.44 12.91
CA GLU A 293 -2.39 6.58 13.01
C GLU A 293 -1.99 7.16 11.64
N ARG A 294 -1.90 6.33 10.60
CA ARG A 294 -1.39 6.74 9.28
C ARG A 294 -2.50 7.20 8.33
N PHE A 295 -3.75 6.86 8.63
CA PHE A 295 -4.89 7.19 7.77
C PHE A 295 -5.76 8.31 8.29
N ASP A 296 -5.55 8.77 9.53
CA ASP A 296 -6.27 9.93 10.08
C ASP A 296 -6.20 11.15 9.15
N SER A 297 -5.01 11.47 8.62
CA SER A 297 -4.84 12.59 7.67
C SER A 297 -5.63 12.45 6.37
N ILE A 298 -5.80 11.22 5.87
CA ILE A 298 -6.58 10.94 4.65
C ILE A 298 -8.07 10.99 4.98
N ASP A 299 -8.47 10.50 6.15
CA ASP A 299 -9.86 10.55 6.59
C ASP A 299 -10.32 11.99 6.85
N GLU A 300 -9.47 12.82 7.44
CA GLU A 300 -9.70 14.27 7.58
C GLU A 300 -9.84 14.94 6.21
N ALA A 301 -8.96 14.61 5.26
CA ALA A 301 -9.09 15.13 3.90
C ALA A 301 -10.39 14.64 3.25
N ALA A 302 -10.75 13.36 3.38
CA ALA A 302 -11.98 12.80 2.83
C ALA A 302 -13.23 13.47 3.38
N LYS A 303 -13.25 13.79 4.68
CA LYS A 303 -14.35 14.50 5.35
C LYS A 303 -14.55 15.91 4.80
N ASP A 304 -13.47 16.60 4.44
CA ASP A 304 -13.56 17.95 3.89
C ASP A 304 -14.27 17.98 2.52
N PHE A 305 -14.21 16.89 1.76
CA PHE A 305 -14.82 16.76 0.43
C PHE A 305 -16.04 15.83 0.41
N SER A 306 -16.47 15.28 1.55
CA SER A 306 -17.51 14.25 1.58
C SER A 306 -18.85 14.74 1.03
N PHE A 307 -19.08 16.05 1.07
CA PHE A 307 -20.28 16.68 0.53
C PHE A 307 -20.35 16.67 -1.01
N LEU A 308 -19.24 16.41 -1.71
CA LEU A 308 -19.15 16.30 -3.16
C LEU A 308 -19.44 14.87 -3.68
N ASP A 309 -19.68 13.90 -2.80
CA ASP A 309 -20.14 12.58 -3.22
C ASP A 309 -21.65 12.64 -3.49
N GLY A 310 -22.12 12.05 -4.60
CA GLY A 310 -23.50 12.21 -5.07
C GLY A 310 -24.53 11.86 -4.01
N LYS A 311 -24.24 10.82 -3.21
CA LYS A 311 -25.14 10.41 -2.11
C LYS A 311 -25.35 11.52 -1.10
N PHE A 312 -24.27 12.16 -0.67
CA PHE A 312 -24.31 13.22 0.32
C PHE A 312 -24.81 14.53 -0.31
N LEU A 313 -24.38 14.85 -1.52
CA LEU A 313 -24.78 16.06 -2.23
C LEU A 313 -26.30 16.15 -2.41
N PHE A 314 -26.94 15.03 -2.77
CA PHE A 314 -28.37 15.02 -3.11
C PHE A 314 -29.29 14.51 -1.99
N SER A 315 -28.77 13.78 -0.99
CA SER A 315 -29.59 13.18 0.08
C SER A 315 -29.41 13.83 1.46
N MET A 316 -28.39 14.68 1.66
CA MET A 316 -28.13 15.33 2.94
C MET A 316 -29.06 16.54 3.16
N PRO A 317 -29.50 16.83 4.41
CA PRO A 317 -30.24 18.05 4.72
C PRO A 317 -29.46 19.31 4.33
N THR A 318 -30.14 20.29 3.71
CA THR A 318 -29.54 21.53 3.21
C THR A 318 -28.71 22.28 4.25
N ILE A 319 -29.13 22.28 5.52
CA ILE A 319 -28.41 22.93 6.63
C ILE A 319 -27.03 22.30 6.85
N GLN A 320 -26.95 20.96 6.81
CA GLN A 320 -25.68 20.25 6.99
C GLN A 320 -24.79 20.41 5.77
N LEU A 321 -25.36 20.32 4.56
CA LEU A 321 -24.63 20.55 3.31
C LEU A 321 -23.96 21.93 3.28
N LYS A 322 -24.71 22.97 3.65
CA LYS A 322 -24.20 24.35 3.75
C LYS A 322 -23.10 24.47 4.79
N LYS A 323 -23.22 23.80 5.94
CA LYS A 323 -22.16 23.81 6.95
C LYS A 323 -20.86 23.19 6.42
N HIS A 324 -20.94 22.03 5.77
CA HIS A 324 -19.77 21.38 5.16
C HIS A 324 -19.14 22.26 4.08
N ALA A 325 -19.94 22.89 3.23
CA ALA A 325 -19.46 23.83 2.22
C ALA A 325 -18.77 25.05 2.84
N MET A 326 -19.31 25.61 3.93
CA MET A 326 -18.68 26.71 4.65
C MET A 326 -17.34 26.32 5.26
N ASP A 327 -17.26 25.17 5.93
CA ASP A 327 -16.01 24.65 6.51
C ASP A 327 -14.95 24.41 5.43
N PHE A 328 -15.37 23.98 4.24
CA PHE A 328 -14.51 23.82 3.07
C PHE A 328 -14.01 25.16 2.52
N CYS A 329 -14.88 26.18 2.39
CA CYS A 329 -14.48 27.51 1.92
C CYS A 329 -13.47 28.18 2.85
N VAL A 330 -13.57 27.97 4.16
CA VAL A 330 -12.56 28.46 5.12
C VAL A 330 -11.16 27.88 4.84
N LYS A 331 -11.07 26.71 4.20
CA LYS A 331 -9.77 26.10 3.85
C LYS A 331 -9.25 26.55 2.49
N TYR A 332 -10.14 26.94 1.57
CA TYR A 332 -9.82 27.29 0.18
C TYR A 332 -10.30 28.71 -0.19
N GLU A 333 -10.18 29.64 0.76
CA GLU A 333 -10.68 31.02 0.67
C GLU A 333 -10.19 31.78 -0.57
N LYS A 334 -9.03 31.40 -1.11
CA LYS A 334 -8.41 32.03 -2.28
C LYS A 334 -8.94 31.50 -3.61
N ASP A 335 -9.55 30.33 -3.60
CA ASP A 335 -10.01 29.65 -4.82
C ASP A 335 -11.53 29.71 -4.99
N ILE A 336 -12.26 29.82 -3.87
CA ILE A 336 -13.70 29.60 -3.84
C ILE A 336 -14.38 30.70 -3.04
N ASP A 337 -15.38 31.32 -3.66
CA ASP A 337 -16.24 32.29 -2.99
C ASP A 337 -17.29 31.57 -2.14
N LYS A 338 -17.33 31.93 -0.86
CA LYS A 338 -18.20 31.31 0.13
C LYS A 338 -19.69 31.47 -0.19
N ASN A 339 -20.10 32.65 -0.61
CA ASN A 339 -21.52 32.96 -0.81
C ASN A 339 -21.99 32.36 -2.13
N GLU A 340 -21.19 32.49 -3.18
CA GLU A 340 -21.49 31.89 -4.49
C GLU A 340 -21.54 30.36 -4.41
N LEU A 341 -20.61 29.69 -3.72
CA LEU A 341 -20.67 28.22 -3.60
C LEU A 341 -21.98 27.74 -2.98
N ILE A 342 -22.52 28.45 -1.99
CA ILE A 342 -23.77 28.06 -1.33
C ILE A 342 -24.96 28.22 -2.29
N LEU A 343 -24.99 29.31 -3.06
CA LEU A 343 -26.03 29.55 -4.07
C LEU A 343 -25.94 28.53 -5.21
N GLU A 344 -24.72 28.26 -5.69
CA GLU A 344 -24.44 27.23 -6.68
C GLU A 344 -24.91 25.86 -6.20
N LEU A 345 -24.63 25.46 -4.95
CA LEU A 345 -25.05 24.16 -4.42
C LEU A 345 -26.58 24.03 -4.35
N ASP A 346 -27.28 25.08 -3.90
CA ASP A 346 -28.75 25.09 -3.86
C ASP A 346 -29.34 24.94 -5.27
N SER A 347 -28.80 25.66 -6.27
CA SER A 347 -29.24 25.55 -7.66
C SER A 347 -28.87 24.21 -8.30
N PHE A 348 -27.63 23.77 -8.11
CA PHE A 348 -27.07 22.55 -8.70
C PHE A 348 -27.83 21.32 -8.23
N THR A 349 -28.09 21.21 -6.92
CA THR A 349 -28.82 20.06 -6.36
C THR A 349 -30.24 19.94 -6.92
N GLN A 350 -30.92 21.05 -7.14
CA GLN A 350 -32.28 21.05 -7.70
C GLN A 350 -32.30 20.79 -9.21
N HIS A 351 -31.40 21.44 -9.95
CA HIS A 351 -31.37 21.38 -11.41
C HIS A 351 -30.82 20.03 -11.91
N VAL A 352 -29.71 19.56 -11.34
CA VAL A 352 -28.99 18.39 -11.87
C VAL A 352 -29.71 17.07 -11.58
N ILE A 353 -30.41 16.96 -10.44
CA ILE A 353 -31.26 15.77 -10.18
C ILE A 353 -32.31 15.62 -11.27
N GLN A 354 -32.94 16.71 -11.71
CA GLN A 354 -33.98 16.65 -12.75
C GLN A 354 -33.44 16.21 -14.11
N LEU A 355 -32.16 16.47 -14.39
CA LEU A 355 -31.51 16.08 -15.64
C LEU A 355 -31.09 14.61 -15.66
N ASP A 356 -30.52 14.10 -14.55
CA ASP A 356 -30.16 12.69 -14.44
C ASP A 356 -30.19 12.19 -12.98
N ASN A 357 -31.26 11.47 -12.63
CA ASN A 357 -31.44 10.83 -11.33
C ASN A 357 -30.36 9.79 -10.99
N LYS A 358 -29.58 9.29 -11.96
CA LYS A 358 -28.49 8.35 -11.69
C LYS A 358 -27.33 8.98 -10.92
N LEU A 359 -27.23 10.32 -10.94
CA LEU A 359 -26.18 11.07 -10.25
C LEU A 359 -26.27 10.98 -8.72
N ILE A 360 -27.42 10.57 -8.17
CA ILE A 360 -27.62 10.35 -6.72
C ILE A 360 -26.62 9.32 -6.17
N ASN A 361 -26.24 8.32 -6.96
CA ASN A 361 -25.28 7.29 -6.55
C ASN A 361 -23.95 7.39 -7.30
N ALA A 362 -23.73 8.49 -8.03
CA ALA A 362 -22.53 8.69 -8.81
C ALA A 362 -21.37 9.13 -7.93
N ARG A 363 -20.16 8.71 -8.32
CA ARG A 363 -18.91 9.15 -7.70
C ARG A 363 -18.53 10.54 -8.18
N SER A 364 -17.67 11.23 -7.44
CA SER A 364 -17.26 12.60 -7.74
C SER A 364 -16.68 12.80 -9.15
N HIS A 365 -15.95 11.81 -9.69
CA HIS A 365 -15.42 11.89 -11.07
C HIS A 365 -16.51 11.77 -12.14
N GLU A 366 -17.60 11.03 -11.88
CA GLU A 366 -18.74 10.90 -12.79
C GLU A 366 -19.54 12.20 -12.81
N ILE A 367 -19.68 12.85 -11.65
CA ILE A 367 -20.33 14.17 -11.55
C ILE A 367 -19.50 15.23 -12.27
N LEU A 368 -18.17 15.24 -12.12
CA LEU A 368 -17.34 16.19 -12.87
C LEU A 368 -17.44 15.96 -14.38
N ASN A 369 -17.42 14.71 -14.84
CA ASN A 369 -17.60 14.39 -16.26
C ASN A 369 -18.98 14.84 -16.78
N PHE A 370 -20.01 14.76 -15.95
CA PHE A 370 -21.33 15.30 -16.29
C PHE A 370 -21.31 16.82 -16.43
N ILE A 371 -20.66 17.54 -15.52
CA ILE A 371 -20.50 19.01 -15.58
C ILE A 371 -19.81 19.39 -16.90
N LEU A 372 -18.71 18.73 -17.24
CA LEU A 372 -17.94 18.98 -18.47
C LEU A 372 -18.75 18.67 -19.73
N LYS A 373 -19.41 17.51 -19.78
CA LYS A 373 -20.17 17.07 -20.97
C LYS A 373 -21.33 17.99 -21.29
N ASN A 374 -21.94 18.60 -20.28
CA ASN A 374 -23.07 19.51 -20.43
C ASN A 374 -22.67 21.00 -20.46
N GLY A 375 -21.36 21.32 -20.43
CA GLY A 375 -20.88 22.71 -20.47
C GLY A 375 -21.28 23.53 -19.24
N LEU A 376 -21.47 22.89 -18.08
CA LEU A 376 -21.97 23.53 -16.86
C LEU A 376 -20.87 24.22 -16.03
N GLN A 377 -19.62 24.21 -16.51
CA GLN A 377 -18.46 24.77 -15.83
C GLN A 377 -18.56 26.28 -15.59
N ASP A 378 -19.16 27.02 -16.54
CA ASP A 378 -19.33 28.48 -16.43
C ASP A 378 -20.53 28.85 -15.54
N ALA A 379 -21.49 27.93 -15.40
CA ALA A 379 -22.67 28.11 -14.55
C ALA A 379 -22.41 27.76 -13.08
N TYR A 380 -21.49 26.82 -12.83
CA TYR A 380 -21.13 26.35 -11.48
C TYR A 380 -19.60 26.33 -11.26
N PRO A 381 -18.92 27.49 -11.37
CA PRO A 381 -17.46 27.57 -11.32
C PRO A 381 -16.87 27.17 -9.96
N ASN A 382 -17.54 27.46 -8.84
CA ASN A 382 -17.05 27.11 -7.51
C ASN A 382 -17.17 25.60 -7.26
N ILE A 383 -18.30 24.99 -7.65
CA ILE A 383 -18.48 23.52 -7.59
C ILE A 383 -17.45 22.83 -8.48
N PHE A 384 -17.26 23.32 -9.70
CA PHE A 384 -16.27 22.78 -10.64
C PHE A 384 -14.85 22.82 -10.04
N THR A 385 -14.46 23.96 -9.46
CA THR A 385 -13.16 24.13 -8.78
C THR A 385 -13.03 23.18 -7.58
N ALA A 386 -14.08 22.99 -6.79
CA ALA A 386 -14.08 22.05 -5.66
C ALA A 386 -13.79 20.61 -6.11
N TYR A 387 -14.43 20.17 -7.20
CA TYR A 387 -14.16 18.86 -7.82
C TYR A 387 -12.75 18.75 -8.38
N GLN A 388 -12.23 19.82 -9.02
CA GLN A 388 -10.85 19.83 -9.52
C GLN A 388 -9.84 19.66 -8.38
N ILE A 389 -10.00 20.40 -7.27
CA ILE A 389 -9.16 20.24 -6.08
C ILE A 389 -9.26 18.80 -5.58
N PHE A 390 -10.48 18.28 -5.36
CA PHE A 390 -10.68 16.92 -4.86
C PHE A 390 -9.98 15.84 -5.69
N LEU A 391 -10.16 15.88 -7.02
CA LEU A 391 -9.65 14.86 -7.93
C LEU A 391 -8.15 15.00 -8.22
N THR A 392 -7.55 16.15 -7.95
CA THR A 392 -6.10 16.40 -8.14
C THR A 392 -5.29 16.23 -6.87
N LEU A 393 -5.93 16.03 -5.71
CA LEU A 393 -5.21 15.76 -4.47
C LEU A 393 -4.47 14.41 -4.55
N PRO A 394 -3.14 14.40 -4.32
CA PRO A 394 -2.34 13.20 -4.52
C PRO A 394 -2.50 12.23 -3.33
N VAL A 395 -2.93 11.01 -3.61
CA VAL A 395 -3.17 9.97 -2.59
C VAL A 395 -2.06 8.90 -2.56
N THR A 396 -1.36 8.73 -3.68
CA THR A 396 -0.35 7.67 -3.86
C THR A 396 0.83 8.18 -4.69
N SER A 397 2.01 7.59 -4.48
CA SER A 397 3.18 7.79 -5.33
C SER A 397 3.32 6.70 -6.42
N ALA A 398 2.24 5.97 -6.74
CA ALA A 398 2.30 4.82 -7.63
C ALA A 398 2.72 5.20 -9.05
N SER A 399 2.28 6.36 -9.55
CA SER A 399 2.72 6.91 -10.84
C SER A 399 4.22 7.18 -10.85
N CYS A 400 4.76 7.80 -9.80
CA CYS A 400 6.20 8.02 -9.66
C CYS A 400 6.98 6.69 -9.68
N GLU A 401 6.53 5.67 -8.93
CA GLU A 401 7.17 4.35 -8.92
C GLU A 401 7.16 3.66 -10.30
N ARG A 402 6.07 3.81 -11.07
CA ARG A 402 6.00 3.32 -12.45
C ARG A 402 7.02 4.01 -13.35
N SER A 403 7.19 5.32 -13.23
CA SER A 403 8.16 6.08 -14.02
C SER A 403 9.60 5.64 -13.72
N PHE A 404 9.96 5.49 -12.44
CA PHE A 404 11.27 4.95 -12.07
C PHE A 404 11.49 3.52 -12.57
N ARG A 405 10.45 2.68 -12.55
CA ARG A 405 10.52 1.32 -13.10
C ARG A 405 10.78 1.33 -14.61
N LYS A 406 10.08 2.19 -15.36
CA LYS A 406 10.32 2.35 -16.81
C LYS A 406 11.76 2.81 -17.08
N SER A 407 12.26 3.80 -16.35
CA SER A 407 13.67 4.25 -16.50
C SER A 407 14.64 3.10 -16.29
N LYS A 408 14.48 2.34 -15.19
CA LYS A 408 15.35 1.19 -14.90
C LYS A 408 15.30 0.09 -15.97
N GLN A 409 14.13 -0.12 -16.59
CA GLN A 409 13.99 -1.07 -17.69
C GLN A 409 14.74 -0.60 -18.94
N ILE A 410 14.68 0.70 -19.26
CA ILE A 410 15.40 1.29 -20.39
C ILE A 410 16.91 1.20 -20.16
N GLU A 411 17.39 1.62 -18.98
CA GLU A 411 18.80 1.52 -18.59
C GLU A 411 19.31 0.08 -18.70
N SER A 412 18.55 -0.89 -18.19
CA SER A 412 18.92 -2.32 -18.25
C SER A 412 18.89 -2.90 -19.66
N CYS A 413 17.98 -2.46 -20.52
CA CYS A 413 17.84 -2.97 -21.88
C CYS A 413 18.93 -2.41 -22.80
N LEU A 414 19.20 -1.10 -22.66
CA LEU A 414 20.14 -0.39 -23.53
C LEU A 414 21.58 -0.39 -22.98
N GLN A 415 21.81 -0.87 -21.76
CA GLN A 415 23.11 -0.79 -21.05
C GLN A 415 23.68 0.64 -21.00
N LEU A 416 22.79 1.65 -20.97
CA LEU A 416 23.15 3.06 -20.95
C LEU A 416 22.95 3.64 -19.54
N THR A 417 23.89 4.46 -19.10
CA THR A 417 23.96 4.92 -17.70
C THR A 417 22.97 6.03 -17.36
N THR A 418 22.43 6.77 -18.33
CA THR A 418 21.32 7.73 -18.14
C THR A 418 20.91 8.39 -19.46
N LYS A 419 19.66 8.23 -19.90
CA LYS A 419 19.01 9.19 -20.81
C LYS A 419 17.63 9.52 -20.25
N VAL A 420 17.55 10.63 -19.52
CA VAL A 420 16.32 11.17 -18.94
C VAL A 420 15.24 11.35 -20.02
N ASP A 421 15.65 11.73 -21.23
CA ASP A 421 14.74 12.05 -22.34
C ASP A 421 14.00 10.83 -22.90
N LEU A 422 14.69 9.68 -23.06
CA LEU A 422 14.05 8.44 -23.51
C LEU A 422 13.06 7.91 -22.47
N SER A 423 13.37 8.11 -21.18
CA SER A 423 12.47 7.77 -20.10
C SER A 423 11.21 8.63 -20.12
N ILE A 424 11.30 9.93 -20.46
CA ILE A 424 10.12 10.81 -20.61
C ILE A 424 9.21 10.29 -21.73
N ILE A 425 9.77 10.02 -22.91
CA ILE A 425 9.03 9.46 -24.07
C ILE A 425 8.33 8.15 -23.69
N SER A 426 9.02 7.27 -22.98
CA SER A 426 8.45 5.98 -22.55
C SER A 426 7.38 6.15 -21.47
N VAL A 427 7.56 7.09 -20.53
CA VAL A 427 6.58 7.38 -19.48
C VAL A 427 5.29 7.91 -20.10
N GLU A 428 5.40 8.92 -20.96
CA GLU A 428 4.31 9.60 -21.69
C GLU A 428 4.04 8.99 -23.06
N LEU A 429 4.00 7.66 -23.14
CA LEU A 429 3.81 6.94 -24.41
C LEU A 429 2.49 7.32 -25.10
N GLY A 430 1.45 7.66 -24.33
CA GLY A 430 0.16 8.09 -24.88
C GLY A 430 0.28 9.38 -25.69
N ILE A 431 0.95 10.39 -25.12
CA ILE A 431 1.22 11.65 -25.79
C ILE A 431 2.17 11.41 -26.97
N THR A 432 3.24 10.66 -26.76
CA THR A 432 4.22 10.32 -27.82
C THR A 432 3.55 9.71 -29.05
N LYS A 433 2.60 8.77 -28.84
CA LYS A 433 1.86 8.14 -29.95
C LYS A 433 0.92 9.09 -30.68
N SER A 434 0.47 10.16 -30.02
CA SER A 434 -0.37 11.19 -30.64
C SER A 434 0.41 12.22 -31.45
N ILE A 435 1.73 12.29 -31.27
CA ILE A 435 2.58 13.20 -32.04
C ILE A 435 2.82 12.61 -33.43
N ASN A 436 2.63 13.41 -34.48
CA ASN A 436 2.93 13.03 -35.85
C ASN A 436 4.44 13.08 -36.10
N HIS A 437 4.99 11.94 -36.52
CA HIS A 437 6.43 11.81 -36.78
C HIS A 437 6.88 12.64 -37.98
N GLU A 438 6.01 12.85 -38.96
CA GLU A 438 6.33 13.68 -40.13
C GLU A 438 6.52 15.14 -39.75
N ASP A 439 5.70 15.66 -38.83
CA ASP A 439 5.81 17.04 -38.34
C ASP A 439 7.14 17.26 -37.59
N ILE A 440 7.57 16.29 -36.79
CA ILE A 440 8.88 16.33 -36.11
C ILE A 440 10.02 16.32 -37.13
N ILE A 441 9.96 15.44 -38.14
CA ILE A 441 11.00 15.33 -39.16
C ILE A 441 11.09 16.64 -39.96
N ASN A 442 9.96 17.23 -40.32
CA ASN A 442 9.91 18.49 -41.04
C ASN A 442 10.46 19.65 -40.21
N GLU A 443 10.11 19.74 -38.92
CA GLU A 443 10.66 20.76 -38.02
C GLU A 443 12.17 20.59 -37.80
N PHE A 444 12.64 19.34 -37.69
CA PHE A 444 14.07 19.05 -37.56
C PHE A 444 14.83 19.40 -38.85
N ALA A 445 14.25 19.14 -40.02
CA ALA A 445 14.83 19.48 -41.32
C ALA A 445 14.87 21.01 -41.58
N LEU A 446 14.06 21.78 -40.87
CA LEU A 446 14.04 23.25 -40.93
C LEU A 446 15.08 23.91 -40.00
N ARG A 447 15.74 23.14 -39.12
CA ARG A 447 16.87 23.59 -38.29
C ARG A 447 18.20 23.18 -38.92
#